data_AF-A0A1H9XUN5-F1
#
_entry.id   AF-A0A1H9XUN5-F1
#
_cell.length_a   1.000
_cell.length_b   1.000
_cell.length_c   1.000
_cell.angle_alpha   90.00
_cell.angle_beta   90.00
_cell.angle_gamma   90.00
#
_symmetry.space_group_name_H-M   'P 1'
#
loop_
_entity.id
_entity.type
_entity.pdbx_description
1 polymer ?
#
loop_
_entity_poly.entity_id
_entity_poly.type
_entity_poly.pdbx_seq_one_letter_code
_entity_poly.pdbx_strand_id
1 'polypeptide(L)'
;KADVDGWVTGVRFYKGTANTGTHIGNLWSASGTKLASATFSSETASGWQQVTFASPVAVTAGTVYVASYFAPNGGYAADRDYFASSGVDTAPLHALRDGVSGGNGVYTYGNVSNFPSSTYSSTNYWVDVLFSTK
;
A
#
# COMPACT_ATOMS: atom_id res chain seq x y z
N LYS A 1 -1.19 -3.09 -10.07
CA LYS A 1 -1.63 -4.32 -10.78
C LYS A 1 -0.43 -5.24 -10.99
N ALA A 2 -0.65 -6.52 -11.31
CA ALA A 2 0.42 -7.46 -11.68
C ALA A 2 0.27 -7.89 -13.16
N ASP A 3 1.35 -8.32 -13.80
CA ASP A 3 1.31 -8.89 -15.17
C ASP A 3 0.89 -10.35 -15.21
N VAL A 4 0.99 -11.04 -14.07
CA VAL A 4 0.68 -12.46 -13.91
C VAL A 4 -0.19 -12.66 -12.69
N ASP A 5 -0.92 -13.78 -12.68
CA ASP A 5 -1.57 -14.25 -11.47
C ASP A 5 -0.51 -14.56 -10.41
N GLY A 6 -0.87 -14.37 -9.14
CA GLY A 6 0.02 -14.67 -8.03
C GLY A 6 -0.63 -14.39 -6.69
N TRP A 7 0.19 -14.20 -5.68
CA TRP A 7 -0.23 -13.97 -4.31
C TRP A 7 0.45 -12.74 -3.72
N VAL A 8 -0.35 -11.89 -3.09
CA VAL A 8 0.16 -10.90 -2.15
C VAL A 8 0.26 -11.56 -0.78
N THR A 9 1.49 -11.75 -0.30
CA THR A 9 1.79 -12.45 0.96
C THR A 9 1.95 -11.49 2.14
N GLY A 10 2.05 -10.20 1.87
CA GLY A 10 2.27 -9.19 2.89
C GLY A 10 2.33 -7.78 2.33
N VAL A 11 2.59 -6.84 3.22
CA VAL A 11 2.72 -5.41 2.90
C VAL A 11 3.88 -4.83 3.69
N ARG A 12 4.53 -3.83 3.10
CA ARG A 12 5.59 -3.06 3.72
C ARG A 12 5.33 -1.57 3.53
N PHE A 13 5.80 -0.78 4.48
CA PHE A 13 5.80 0.68 4.36
C PHE A 13 7.13 1.25 4.82
N TYR A 14 7.50 2.42 4.30
CA TYR A 14 8.68 3.14 4.76
C TYR A 14 8.34 4.01 5.98
N LYS A 15 9.06 3.80 7.07
CA LYS A 15 8.83 4.48 8.35
C LYS A 15 9.86 5.57 8.59
N GLY A 16 9.39 6.81 8.76
CA GLY A 16 10.18 7.88 9.36
C GLY A 16 10.12 7.83 10.89
N THR A 17 11.05 8.48 11.58
CA THR A 17 11.15 8.45 13.06
C THR A 17 9.92 9.04 13.79
N ALA A 18 9.18 9.93 13.14
CA ALA A 18 7.94 10.51 13.67
C ALA A 18 6.71 9.59 13.49
N ASN A 19 6.79 8.57 12.63
CA ASN A 19 5.70 7.64 12.38
C ASN A 19 5.66 6.60 13.51
N THR A 20 4.84 6.86 14.52
CA THR A 20 4.83 6.10 15.78
C THR A 20 3.48 5.45 16.04
N GLY A 21 3.44 4.55 17.02
CA GLY A 21 2.27 3.75 17.36
C GLY A 21 2.24 2.43 16.60
N THR A 22 1.14 1.70 16.78
CA THR A 22 0.94 0.38 16.19
C THR A 22 0.33 0.50 14.81
N HIS A 23 1.06 0.08 13.78
CA HIS A 23 0.59 0.17 12.40
C HIS A 23 -0.21 -1.06 12.00
N ILE A 24 -1.14 -0.86 11.05
CA ILE A 24 -1.93 -1.95 10.45
C ILE A 24 -1.76 -1.88 8.95
N GLY A 25 -1.22 -2.93 8.35
CA GLY A 25 -1.11 -3.09 6.90
C GLY A 25 -2.36 -3.75 6.33
N ASN A 26 -2.80 -3.31 5.15
CA ASN A 26 -4.01 -3.83 4.51
C ASN A 26 -3.83 -3.98 3.00
N LEU A 27 -4.55 -4.94 2.43
CA LEU A 27 -4.78 -5.08 1.00
C LEU A 27 -6.28 -4.98 0.72
N TRP A 28 -6.64 -4.24 -0.32
CA TRP A 28 -8.03 -4.02 -0.72
C TRP A 28 -8.23 -4.27 -2.21
N SER A 29 -9.47 -4.62 -2.59
CA SER A 29 -9.92 -4.45 -3.97
C SER A 29 -9.95 -2.97 -4.35
N ALA A 30 -9.95 -2.66 -5.65
CA ALA A 30 -10.16 -1.29 -6.13
C ALA A 30 -11.52 -0.68 -5.72
N SER A 31 -12.52 -1.52 -5.40
CA SER A 31 -13.84 -1.10 -4.91
C SER A 31 -13.92 -0.90 -3.39
N GLY A 32 -12.85 -1.16 -2.65
CA GLY A 32 -12.79 -0.93 -1.21
C GLY A 32 -13.13 -2.13 -0.32
N THR A 33 -13.25 -3.34 -0.88
CA THR A 33 -13.37 -4.56 -0.08
C THR A 33 -12.02 -4.91 0.52
N LYS A 34 -11.96 -5.08 1.85
CA LYS A 34 -10.75 -5.53 2.55
C LYS A 34 -10.49 -7.00 2.23
N LEU A 35 -9.33 -7.29 1.64
CA LEU A 35 -8.92 -8.65 1.26
C LEU A 35 -7.99 -9.27 2.32
N ALA A 36 -7.12 -8.47 2.92
CA ALA A 36 -6.28 -8.89 4.04
C ALA A 36 -5.90 -7.71 4.94
N SER A 37 -5.55 -8.03 6.18
CA SER A 37 -5.07 -7.10 7.19
C SER A 37 -4.08 -7.79 8.13
N ALA A 38 -3.04 -7.08 8.54
CA ALA A 38 -2.10 -7.56 9.55
C ALA A 38 -1.55 -6.39 10.39
N THR A 39 -1.37 -6.65 11.68
CA THR A 39 -0.77 -5.69 12.61
C THR A 39 0.74 -5.82 12.60
N PHE A 40 1.46 -4.71 12.46
CA PHE A 40 2.92 -4.69 12.60
C PHE A 40 3.28 -4.78 14.10
N SER A 41 4.16 -5.73 14.46
CA SER A 41 4.50 -6.03 15.86
C SER A 41 6.00 -5.96 16.18
N SER A 42 6.88 -5.95 15.17
CA SER A 42 8.33 -5.96 15.34
C SER A 42 9.00 -4.93 14.44
N GLU A 43 8.50 -3.70 14.53
CA GLU A 43 9.01 -2.58 13.74
C GLU A 43 10.31 -2.01 14.33
N THR A 44 11.16 -1.48 13.45
CA THR A 44 12.31 -0.66 13.83
C THR A 44 11.90 0.82 14.01
N ALA A 45 12.85 1.65 14.44
CA ALA A 45 12.65 3.09 14.61
C ALA A 45 12.46 3.84 13.28
N SER A 46 13.07 3.35 12.19
CA SER A 46 12.93 3.92 10.84
C SER A 46 13.35 2.91 9.77
N GLY A 47 13.01 3.19 8.52
CA GLY A 47 13.28 2.34 7.36
C GLY A 47 12.08 1.48 6.96
N TRP A 48 12.30 0.54 6.06
CA TRP A 48 11.25 -0.37 5.59
C TRP A 48 10.78 -1.31 6.71
N GLN A 49 9.50 -1.25 7.02
CA GLN A 49 8.82 -2.19 7.91
C GLN A 49 8.01 -3.15 7.07
N GLN A 50 7.97 -4.42 7.47
CA GLN A 50 7.28 -5.46 6.73
C GLN A 50 6.43 -6.31 7.66
N VAL A 51 5.26 -6.71 7.17
CA VAL A 51 4.39 -7.70 7.81
C VAL A 51 3.83 -8.66 6.77
N THR A 52 3.75 -9.94 7.12
CA THR A 52 3.09 -10.97 6.32
C THR A 52 1.64 -11.12 6.75
N PHE A 53 0.75 -11.36 5.78
CA PHE A 53 -0.63 -11.72 6.08
C PHE A 53 -0.72 -13.16 6.60
N ALA A 54 -1.71 -13.45 7.45
CA ALA A 54 -1.95 -14.80 7.96
C ALA A 54 -2.32 -15.79 6.85
N SER A 55 -2.92 -15.29 5.77
CA SER A 55 -3.22 -16.06 4.56
C SER A 55 -2.86 -15.20 3.34
N PRO A 56 -2.05 -15.72 2.39
CA PRO A 56 -1.77 -15.02 1.14
C PRO A 56 -3.06 -14.74 0.36
N VAL A 57 -3.14 -13.56 -0.25
CA VAL A 57 -4.29 -13.17 -1.08
C VAL A 57 -3.96 -13.43 -2.54
N ALA A 58 -4.73 -14.30 -3.19
CA ALA A 58 -4.63 -14.48 -4.64
C ALA A 58 -5.02 -13.18 -5.36
N VAL A 59 -4.20 -12.77 -6.32
CA VAL A 59 -4.43 -11.62 -7.18
C VAL A 59 -4.37 -12.03 -8.64
N THR A 60 -5.24 -11.45 -9.44
CA THR A 60 -5.35 -11.75 -10.87
C THR A 60 -4.54 -10.74 -11.69
N ALA A 61 -3.87 -11.23 -12.72
CA ALA A 61 -3.17 -10.42 -13.72
C ALA A 61 -4.08 -9.29 -14.24
N GLY A 62 -3.50 -8.11 -14.47
CA GLY A 62 -4.21 -6.93 -14.97
C GLY A 62 -5.13 -6.24 -13.96
N THR A 63 -5.48 -6.89 -12.84
CA THR A 63 -6.40 -6.32 -11.85
C THR A 63 -5.70 -5.31 -10.93
N VAL A 64 -6.39 -4.19 -10.65
CA VAL A 64 -5.91 -3.15 -9.73
C VAL A 64 -6.35 -3.46 -8.30
N TYR A 65 -5.41 -3.35 -7.38
CA TYR A 65 -5.59 -3.51 -5.94
C TYR A 65 -4.96 -2.32 -5.24
N VAL A 66 -5.39 -2.05 -4.02
CA VAL A 66 -4.85 -0.96 -3.19
C VAL A 66 -4.14 -1.57 -1.99
N ALA A 67 -2.86 -1.27 -1.83
CA ALA A 67 -2.10 -1.53 -0.61
C ALA A 67 -2.07 -0.27 0.25
N SER A 68 -2.20 -0.42 1.56
CA SER A 68 -2.21 0.71 2.49
C SER A 68 -1.68 0.30 3.86
N TYR A 69 -1.32 1.28 4.66
CA TYR A 69 -1.12 1.09 6.09
C TYR A 69 -1.80 2.20 6.89
N PHE A 70 -2.21 1.87 8.11
CA PHE A 70 -2.76 2.80 9.06
C PHE A 70 -1.65 3.32 9.98
N ALA A 71 -1.48 4.64 10.01
CA ALA A 71 -0.54 5.35 10.87
C ALA A 71 -1.33 6.10 11.97
N PRO A 72 -1.49 5.52 13.18
CA PRO A 72 -2.40 6.06 14.19
C PRO A 72 -2.00 7.46 14.68
N ASN A 73 -0.70 7.78 14.66
CA ASN A 73 -0.16 9.07 15.10
C ASN A 73 0.31 9.95 13.93
N GLY A 74 -0.03 9.60 12.67
CA GLY A 74 0.50 10.27 11.49
C GLY A 74 2.00 10.07 11.31
N GLY A 75 2.70 11.07 10.75
CA GLY A 75 4.15 10.98 10.49
C GLY A 75 4.53 10.10 9.28
N TYR A 76 3.55 9.78 8.43
CA TYR A 76 3.74 8.97 7.23
C TYR A 76 4.76 9.57 6.26
N ALA A 77 5.49 8.71 5.55
CA ALA A 77 6.36 9.14 4.47
C ALA A 77 5.51 9.63 3.29
N ALA A 78 5.95 10.68 2.60
CA ALA A 78 5.19 11.26 1.50
C ALA A 78 6.11 12.01 0.51
N ASP A 79 6.06 11.59 -0.75
CA ASP A 79 6.69 12.30 -1.86
C ASP A 79 5.60 12.81 -2.79
N ARG A 80 5.37 14.13 -2.78
CA ARG A 80 4.35 14.77 -3.62
C ARG A 80 4.75 14.71 -5.09
N ASP A 81 3.75 14.72 -5.95
CA ASP A 81 3.83 14.74 -7.41
C ASP A 81 4.54 13.53 -8.03
N TYR A 82 4.85 12.52 -7.20
CA TYR A 82 5.60 11.33 -7.59
C TYR A 82 4.91 10.56 -8.72
N PHE A 83 3.58 10.44 -8.67
CA PHE A 83 2.79 9.75 -9.70
C PHE A 83 2.17 10.70 -10.74
N ALA A 84 2.54 11.98 -10.75
CA ALA A 84 1.90 12.99 -11.61
C ALA A 84 2.18 12.75 -13.10
N SER A 85 3.44 12.51 -13.47
CA SER A 85 3.85 12.31 -14.87
C SER A 85 3.96 10.85 -15.27
N SER A 86 4.26 9.95 -14.33
CA SER A 86 4.51 8.53 -14.60
C SER A 86 4.11 7.63 -13.43
N GLY A 87 3.91 6.34 -13.71
CA GLY A 87 3.84 5.30 -12.69
C GLY A 87 5.24 4.79 -12.30
N VAL A 88 5.27 3.75 -11.47
CA VAL A 88 6.47 2.93 -11.24
C VAL A 88 6.21 1.54 -11.81
N ASP A 89 7.10 1.13 -12.70
CA ASP A 89 7.06 -0.15 -13.38
C ASP A 89 8.25 -0.99 -12.93
N THR A 90 7.96 -2.06 -12.19
CA THR A 90 8.94 -3.03 -11.70
C THR A 90 8.34 -4.42 -11.89
N ALA A 91 8.47 -4.97 -13.10
CA ALA A 91 7.90 -6.26 -13.46
C ALA A 91 8.13 -7.34 -12.37
N PRO A 92 7.08 -8.09 -11.97
CA PRO A 92 5.76 -8.14 -12.58
C PRO A 92 4.76 -7.09 -12.03
N LEU A 93 5.18 -6.19 -11.13
CA LEU A 93 4.30 -5.23 -10.46
C LEU A 93 4.33 -3.84 -11.10
N HIS A 94 3.15 -3.24 -11.17
CA HIS A 94 2.93 -1.92 -11.76
C HIS A 94 2.13 -1.04 -10.81
N ALA A 95 2.76 0.02 -10.32
CA ALA A 95 2.09 1.16 -9.72
C ALA A 95 1.75 2.15 -10.84
N LEU A 96 0.46 2.38 -11.08
CA LEU A 96 0.00 3.16 -12.23
C LEU A 96 0.30 4.65 -12.06
N ARG A 97 0.46 5.39 -13.15
CA ARG A 97 0.39 6.85 -13.08
C ARG A 97 -0.96 7.26 -12.50
N ASP A 98 -0.98 8.35 -11.75
CA ASP A 98 -2.22 8.95 -11.29
C ASP A 98 -3.19 9.24 -12.46
N GLY A 99 -4.47 8.97 -12.24
CA GLY A 99 -5.55 9.11 -13.23
C GLY A 99 -5.71 7.98 -14.25
N VAL A 100 -4.78 7.00 -14.35
CA VAL A 100 -4.90 5.90 -15.33
C VAL A 100 -6.02 4.91 -14.97
N SER A 101 -6.22 4.64 -13.68
CA SER A 101 -7.25 3.72 -13.18
C SER A 101 -7.85 4.25 -11.88
N GLY A 102 -8.23 5.52 -11.91
CA GLY A 102 -8.52 6.29 -10.70
C GLY A 102 -7.25 6.92 -10.11
N GLY A 103 -7.37 7.38 -8.87
CA GLY A 103 -6.28 8.02 -8.14
C GLY A 103 -5.13 7.06 -7.80
N ASN A 104 -3.88 7.48 -7.98
CA ASN A 104 -2.73 6.88 -7.29
C ASN A 104 -2.13 7.87 -6.28
N GLY A 105 -1.68 7.35 -5.15
CA GLY A 105 -1.47 8.16 -3.96
C GLY A 105 -2.75 8.41 -3.18
N VAL A 106 -3.48 7.32 -2.91
CA VAL A 106 -4.71 7.38 -2.13
C VAL A 106 -4.43 7.40 -0.63
N TYR A 107 -5.25 8.14 0.12
CA TYR A 107 -5.24 8.18 1.57
C TYR A 107 -6.67 8.32 2.11
N THR A 108 -6.80 8.19 3.43
CA THR A 108 -7.97 8.63 4.18
C THR A 108 -7.55 8.94 5.62
N TYR A 109 -8.24 9.87 6.26
CA TYR A 109 -8.05 10.15 7.68
C TYR A 109 -9.14 9.47 8.49
N GLY A 110 -8.77 8.99 9.69
CA GLY A 110 -9.69 8.34 10.61
C GLY A 110 -8.97 7.87 11.85
N ASN A 111 -9.74 7.49 12.87
CA ASN A 111 -9.23 6.87 14.11
C ASN A 111 -9.05 5.35 13.99
N VAL A 112 -9.44 4.76 12.86
CA VAL A 112 -9.33 3.33 12.55
C VAL A 112 -8.88 3.13 11.10
N SER A 113 -8.38 1.93 10.80
CA SER A 113 -7.96 1.52 9.45
C SER A 113 -9.16 1.40 8.49
N ASN A 114 -9.27 2.34 7.55
CA ASN A 114 -10.34 2.43 6.55
C ASN A 114 -9.79 2.35 5.12
N PHE A 115 -10.66 2.07 4.15
CA PHE A 115 -10.28 2.08 2.73
C PHE A 115 -9.89 3.51 2.30
N PRO A 116 -8.67 3.72 1.75
CA PRO A 116 -8.25 5.02 1.27
C PRO A 116 -8.83 5.30 -0.12
N SER A 117 -9.58 6.39 -0.24
CA SER A 117 -10.22 6.81 -1.51
C SER A 117 -10.02 8.30 -1.85
N SER A 118 -9.39 9.08 -0.95
CA SER A 118 -9.03 10.47 -1.23
C SER A 118 -7.66 10.53 -1.87
N THR A 119 -7.40 11.55 -2.70
CA THR A 119 -6.09 11.78 -3.31
C THR A 119 -5.59 13.18 -3.01
N TYR A 120 -4.27 13.36 -3.01
CA TYR A 120 -3.64 14.67 -2.90
C TYR A 120 -2.32 14.68 -3.65
N SER A 121 -2.17 15.59 -4.61
CA SER A 121 -0.92 15.86 -5.33
C SER A 121 -0.20 14.60 -5.86
N SER A 122 -0.94 13.60 -6.37
CA SER A 122 -0.37 12.34 -6.90
C SER A 122 0.73 11.72 -6.02
N THR A 123 0.55 11.79 -4.69
CA THR A 123 1.61 11.57 -3.70
C THR A 123 1.97 10.09 -3.55
N ASN A 124 3.25 9.74 -3.43
CA ASN A 124 3.66 8.40 -3.01
C ASN A 124 3.80 8.32 -1.48
N TYR A 125 3.03 7.45 -0.86
CA TYR A 125 3.08 7.20 0.59
C TYR A 125 4.01 6.03 1.01
N TRP A 126 4.87 5.60 0.09
CA TRP A 126 5.89 4.57 0.30
C TRP A 126 5.36 3.26 0.89
N VAL A 127 4.28 2.77 0.29
CA VAL A 127 3.67 1.47 0.60
C VAL A 127 3.92 0.53 -0.57
N ASP A 128 4.33 -0.69 -0.27
CA ASP A 128 4.59 -1.72 -1.28
C ASP A 128 4.10 -3.09 -0.78
N VAL A 129 3.96 -4.05 -1.69
CA VAL A 129 3.47 -5.40 -1.39
C VAL A 129 4.58 -6.42 -1.44
N LEU A 130 4.41 -7.51 -0.71
CA LEU A 130 5.19 -8.72 -0.90
C LEU A 130 4.43 -9.60 -1.89
N PHE A 131 5.03 -9.88 -3.03
CA PHE A 131 4.41 -10.63 -4.11
C PHE A 131 5.14 -11.95 -4.35
N SER A 132 4.39 -13.03 -4.54
CA SER A 132 4.89 -14.36 -4.91
C SER A 132 4.09 -14.93 -6.07
N THR A 133 4.75 -15.63 -6.98
CA THR A 133 4.11 -16.46 -8.02
C THR A 133 4.21 -17.96 -7.71
N LYS A 134 4.74 -18.30 -6.53
CA LYS A 134 4.93 -19.66 -6.03
C LYS A 134 4.24 -19.85 -4.69
#